data_AF-A0A7R9WF32-F1
#
_entry.id   AF-A0A7R9WF32-F1
#
_cell.length_a   1.000
_cell.length_b   1.000
_cell.length_c   1.000
_cell.angle_alpha   90.00
_cell.angle_beta   90.00
_cell.angle_gamma   90.00
#
_symmetry.space_group_name_H-M   'P 1'
#
loop_
_entity.id
_entity.type
_entity.pdbx_description
1 polymer ?
#
loop_
_entity_poly.entity_id
_entity_poly.type
_entity_poly.pdbx_seq_one_letter_code
_entity_poly.pdbx_strand_id
1 'polypeptide(L)'
;MQMDAQALFAMNWDTDIIRQHELTGDEMAVLSSSLTNADEGLSSTGEAMTNTRPVVCETHFYDKGDVMHLDTGSQPNFEPMEIGVPELQPFWSAAFSFARGHFVVNVPYDMYQPMIFSGEEISVAIRAFSMGY
;
A
#
# COMPACT_ATOMS: atom_id res chain seq x y z
N MET A 1 4.00 10.73 -1.63
CA MET A 1 3.65 9.49 -2.35
C MET A 1 4.92 8.70 -2.58
N GLN A 2 4.86 7.39 -2.32
CA GLN A 2 5.89 6.41 -2.62
C GLN A 2 5.22 5.26 -3.40
N MET A 3 5.91 4.72 -4.41
CA MET A 3 5.40 3.61 -5.22
C MET A 3 6.52 2.91 -5.99
N ASP A 4 6.23 1.69 -6.42
CA ASP A 4 7.06 0.96 -7.39
C ASP A 4 6.97 1.59 -8.79
N ALA A 5 8.07 1.51 -9.55
CA ALA A 5 8.15 1.94 -10.94
C ALA A 5 7.22 1.17 -11.89
N GLN A 6 6.72 0.00 -11.48
CA GLN A 6 5.82 -0.82 -12.28
C GLN A 6 4.33 -0.44 -12.17
N ALA A 7 3.99 0.62 -11.43
CA ALA A 7 2.61 1.04 -11.25
C ALA A 7 2.05 1.79 -12.48
N LEU A 8 0.82 1.48 -12.85
CA LEU A 8 0.01 2.26 -13.78
C LEU A 8 -1.15 2.92 -13.01
N PHE A 9 -1.53 4.11 -13.45
CA PHE A 9 -2.56 4.89 -12.80
C PHE A 9 -3.86 4.89 -13.60
N ALA A 10 -4.97 4.72 -12.90
CA ALA A 10 -6.30 4.97 -13.46
C ALA A 10 -6.50 6.46 -13.72
N MET A 11 -7.42 6.79 -14.63
CA MET A 11 -7.84 8.17 -14.85
C MET A 11 -8.40 8.79 -13.56
N ASN A 12 -8.01 10.04 -13.27
CA ASN A 12 -8.38 10.79 -12.06
C ASN A 12 -7.91 10.20 -10.73
N TRP A 13 -6.94 9.27 -10.75
CA TRP A 13 -6.40 8.64 -9.54
C TRP A 13 -5.99 9.63 -8.44
N ASP A 14 -5.49 10.80 -8.83
CA ASP A 14 -4.98 11.83 -7.93
C ASP A 14 -6.11 12.52 -7.17
N THR A 15 -7.17 12.87 -7.88
CA THR A 15 -8.40 13.42 -7.31
C THR A 15 -9.06 12.40 -6.40
N ASP A 16 -9.10 11.14 -6.82
CA ASP A 16 -9.73 10.06 -6.07
C ASP A 16 -8.94 9.72 -4.79
N ILE A 17 -7.62 9.62 -4.84
CA ILE A 17 -6.81 9.28 -3.66
C ILE A 17 -6.77 10.43 -2.64
N ILE A 18 -6.75 11.69 -3.09
CA ILE A 18 -6.85 12.85 -2.20
C ILE A 18 -8.20 12.84 -1.49
N ARG A 19 -9.29 12.62 -2.24
CA ARG A 19 -10.63 12.52 -1.68
C ARG A 19 -10.73 11.37 -0.67
N GLN A 20 -10.19 10.21 -0.99
CA GLN A 20 -10.15 9.06 -0.08
C GLN A 20 -9.38 9.39 1.21
N HIS A 21 -8.24 10.07 1.10
CA HIS A 21 -7.45 10.47 2.27
C HIS A 21 -8.24 11.45 3.15
N GLU A 22 -8.87 12.46 2.56
CA GLU A 22 -9.71 13.42 3.29
C GLU A 22 -10.91 12.76 3.99
N LEU A 23 -11.48 11.71 3.39
CA LEU A 23 -12.59 10.93 3.97
C LEU A 23 -12.19 10.13 5.21
N THR A 24 -10.91 9.87 5.43
CA THR A 24 -10.44 9.26 6.69
C THR A 24 -10.64 10.19 7.88
N GLY A 25 -10.65 11.51 7.66
CA GLY A 25 -10.69 12.51 8.73
C GLY A 25 -9.45 12.50 9.64
N ASP A 26 -8.36 11.85 9.22
CA ASP A 26 -7.15 11.66 10.00
C ASP A 26 -5.92 12.17 9.22
N GLU A 27 -5.24 13.16 9.79
CA GLU A 27 -4.02 13.74 9.22
C GLU A 27 -2.86 12.72 9.18
N MET A 28 -2.87 11.75 10.10
CA MET A 28 -1.88 10.69 10.20
C MET A 28 -2.24 9.46 9.36
N ALA A 29 -3.37 9.44 8.64
CA ALA A 29 -3.73 8.30 7.81
C ALA A 29 -2.72 8.06 6.68
N VAL A 30 -2.36 6.79 6.48
CA VAL A 30 -1.56 6.30 5.35
C VAL A 30 -2.43 5.36 4.52
N LEU A 31 -2.77 5.79 3.31
CA LEU A 31 -3.43 4.94 2.34
C LEU A 31 -2.38 4.10 1.62
N SER A 32 -2.50 2.78 1.71
CA SER A 32 -1.57 1.85 1.10
C SER A 32 -2.33 0.70 0.45
N SER A 33 -1.75 0.11 -0.60
CA SER A 33 -2.35 -1.05 -1.25
C SER A 33 -1.27 -1.85 -1.97
N SER A 34 -1.45 -3.17 -2.00
CA SER A 34 -0.86 -3.98 -3.06
C SER A 34 -1.47 -3.61 -4.40
N LEU A 35 -0.74 -3.80 -5.49
CA LEU A 35 -1.21 -3.47 -6.84
C LEU A 35 -1.84 -4.70 -7.51
N THR A 36 -2.91 -4.47 -8.26
CA THR A 36 -3.54 -5.47 -9.13
C THR A 36 -3.00 -5.39 -10.55
N ASN A 37 -3.17 -6.45 -11.34
CA ASN A 37 -2.77 -6.45 -12.74
C ASN A 37 -3.54 -5.37 -13.53
N ALA A 38 -2.81 -4.52 -14.26
CA ALA A 38 -3.39 -3.41 -15.01
C ALA A 38 -4.31 -3.89 -16.15
N ASP A 39 -4.00 -5.04 -16.76
CA ASP A 39 -4.82 -5.62 -17.84
C ASP A 39 -6.23 -6.02 -17.38
N GLU A 40 -6.40 -6.27 -16.08
CA GLU A 40 -7.68 -6.65 -15.47
C GLU A 40 -8.38 -5.46 -14.80
N GLY A 41 -7.61 -4.45 -14.38
CA GLY A 41 -8.10 -3.31 -13.60
C GLY A 41 -8.41 -2.06 -14.42
N LEU A 42 -7.90 -1.93 -15.65
CA LEU A 42 -8.03 -0.71 -16.46
C LEU A 42 -8.71 -0.97 -17.80
N SER A 43 -9.62 -0.07 -18.17
CA SER A 43 -10.25 -0.08 -19.48
C SER A 43 -9.27 0.41 -20.55
N SER A 44 -9.63 0.24 -21.83
CA SER A 44 -8.86 0.81 -22.94
C SER A 44 -8.80 2.34 -22.92
N THR A 45 -9.70 3.01 -22.18
CA THR A 45 -9.69 4.46 -21.95
C THR A 45 -8.91 4.86 -20.69
N GLY A 46 -8.40 3.90 -19.91
CA GLY A 46 -7.65 4.12 -18.67
C GLY A 46 -8.53 4.30 -17.42
N GLU A 47 -9.84 4.03 -17.52
CA GLU A 47 -10.75 4.08 -16.38
C GLU A 47 -10.64 2.79 -15.55
N ALA A 48 -10.81 2.89 -14.23
CA ALA A 48 -10.87 1.71 -13.38
C ALA A 48 -12.10 0.85 -13.72
N MET A 49 -11.87 -0.44 -13.98
CA MET A 49 -12.93 -1.39 -14.34
C MET A 49 -13.52 -2.14 -13.15
N THR A 50 -12.78 -2.20 -12.05
CA THR A 50 -13.18 -2.89 -10.84
C THR A 50 -13.17 -1.92 -9.67
N ASN A 51 -14.06 -2.16 -8.71
CA ASN A 51 -14.06 -1.48 -7.42
C ASN A 51 -13.61 -2.46 -6.33
N THR A 52 -12.59 -3.26 -6.63
CA THR A 52 -12.04 -4.25 -5.72
C THR A 52 -10.72 -3.77 -5.14
N ARG A 53 -10.35 -4.33 -3.99
CA ARG A 53 -9.05 -4.13 -3.37
C ARG A 53 -8.36 -5.46 -3.12
N PRO A 54 -7.05 -5.58 -3.37
CA PRO A 54 -6.30 -6.74 -2.92
C PRO A 54 -6.12 -6.64 -1.40
N VAL A 55 -6.38 -7.74 -0.70
CA VAL A 55 -6.18 -7.83 0.74
C VAL A 55 -5.16 -8.91 1.04
N VAL A 56 -4.11 -8.55 1.77
CA VAL A 56 -3.13 -9.53 2.28
C VAL A 56 -3.75 -10.24 3.48
N CYS A 57 -4.23 -11.47 3.28
CA CYS A 57 -4.87 -12.26 4.34
C CYS A 57 -3.91 -13.16 5.11
N GLU A 58 -2.77 -13.50 4.52
CA GLU A 58 -1.78 -14.41 5.10
C GLU A 58 -0.38 -13.88 4.86
N THR A 59 0.45 -13.96 5.90
CA THR A 59 1.88 -13.71 5.80
C THR A 59 2.63 -14.84 6.48
N HIS A 60 3.75 -15.26 5.88
CA HIS A 60 4.63 -16.24 6.48
C HIS A 60 6.07 -15.91 6.14
N PHE A 61 6.97 -16.27 7.04
CA PHE A 61 8.38 -16.22 6.73
C PHE A 61 8.79 -17.52 6.05
N TYR A 62 9.54 -17.41 4.96
CA TYR A 62 10.13 -18.56 4.29
C TYR A 62 11.65 -18.40 4.22
N ASP A 63 12.31 -19.56 4.24
CA ASP A 63 13.74 -19.69 4.17
C ASP A 63 14.16 -19.79 2.69
N LYS A 64 15.01 -18.86 2.23
CA LYS A 64 15.66 -18.90 0.92
C LYS A 64 17.19 -18.92 1.07
N GLY A 65 17.71 -19.58 2.10
CA GLY A 65 19.13 -19.70 2.42
C GLY A 65 19.50 -18.98 3.72
N ASP A 66 20.47 -18.06 3.66
CA ASP A 66 20.99 -17.38 4.87
C ASP A 66 20.06 -16.26 5.40
N VAL A 67 18.93 -15.98 4.74
CA VAL A 67 18.03 -14.86 5.05
C VAL A 67 16.57 -15.31 4.99
N MET A 68 15.81 -14.93 6.02
CA MET A 68 14.36 -15.12 6.08
C MET A 68 13.66 -14.01 5.29
N HIS A 69 12.75 -14.39 4.41
CA HIS A 69 11.94 -13.45 3.63
C HIS A 69 10.48 -13.50 4.11
N LEU A 70 9.83 -12.34 4.17
CA LEU A 70 8.39 -12.28 4.36
C LEU A 70 7.72 -12.52 3.01
N ASP A 71 6.84 -13.52 2.94
CA ASP A 71 5.93 -13.69 1.82
C ASP A 71 4.52 -13.29 2.23
N THR A 72 3.84 -12.62 1.32
CA THR A 72 2.40 -12.37 1.40
C THR A 72 1.74 -13.47 0.59
N GLY A 73 0.99 -14.36 1.24
CA GLY A 73 0.36 -15.51 0.61
C GLY A 73 -0.73 -15.11 -0.39
N SER A 74 -1.93 -15.68 -0.28
CA SER A 74 -3.02 -15.29 -1.17
C SER A 74 -3.41 -13.82 -0.96
N GLN A 75 -3.49 -13.06 -2.05
CA GLN A 75 -3.98 -11.68 -2.11
C GLN A 75 -5.31 -11.64 -2.88
N PRO A 76 -6.40 -12.19 -2.32
CA PRO A 76 -7.71 -12.12 -2.95
C PRO A 76 -8.17 -10.67 -3.11
N ASN A 77 -8.87 -10.42 -4.21
CA ASN A 77 -9.58 -9.17 -4.43
C ASN A 77 -10.95 -9.24 -3.75
N PHE A 78 -11.22 -8.29 -2.87
CA PHE A 78 -12.52 -8.15 -2.22
C PHE A 78 -13.18 -6.84 -2.64
N GLU A 79 -14.52 -6.88 -2.74
CA GLU A 79 -15.32 -5.66 -2.75
C GLU A 79 -15.23 -4.98 -1.38
N PRO A 80 -15.21 -3.65 -1.32
CA PRO A 80 -15.17 -2.92 -0.06
C PRO A 80 -16.44 -3.19 0.76
N MET A 81 -16.28 -3.40 2.07
CA MET A 81 -17.41 -3.59 2.97
C MET A 81 -18.13 -2.28 3.27
N GLU A 82 -17.39 -1.16 3.31
CA GLU A 82 -17.93 0.18 3.47
C GLU A 82 -17.64 1.04 2.23
N ILE A 83 -18.70 1.61 1.65
CA ILE A 83 -18.58 2.45 0.46
C ILE A 83 -18.26 3.88 0.89
N GLY A 84 -17.17 4.43 0.33
CA GLY A 84 -16.84 5.84 0.47
C GLY A 84 -15.96 6.18 1.67
N VAL A 85 -15.38 5.20 2.36
CA VAL A 85 -14.29 5.40 3.31
C VAL A 85 -13.20 4.35 3.08
N PRO A 86 -11.92 4.70 3.20
CA PRO A 86 -10.85 3.71 3.18
C PRO A 86 -11.00 2.74 4.34
N GLU A 87 -10.70 1.48 4.09
CA GLU A 87 -10.83 0.41 5.07
C GLU A 87 -9.48 0.09 5.71
N LEU A 88 -9.50 -0.18 7.02
CA LEU A 88 -8.32 -0.59 7.75
C LEU A 88 -7.80 -1.94 7.24
N GLN A 89 -6.48 -2.06 7.19
CA GLN A 89 -5.77 -3.29 6.87
C GLN A 89 -4.63 -3.52 7.86
N PRO A 90 -4.25 -4.79 8.12
CA PRO A 90 -3.23 -5.11 9.11
C PRO A 90 -1.80 -4.85 8.64
N PHE A 91 -1.58 -4.69 7.32
CA PHE A 91 -0.24 -4.57 6.75
C PHE A 91 -0.11 -3.29 5.91
N TRP A 92 1.07 -2.68 5.94
CA TRP A 92 1.47 -1.62 5.02
C TRP A 92 2.18 -2.23 3.82
N SER A 93 1.89 -1.74 2.62
CA SER A 93 2.50 -2.18 1.36
C SER A 93 3.38 -1.08 0.77
N ALA A 94 4.61 -1.44 0.41
CA ALA A 94 5.52 -0.53 -0.30
C ALA A 94 5.13 -0.31 -1.77
N ALA A 95 4.30 -1.19 -2.35
CA ALA A 95 3.89 -1.10 -3.76
C ALA A 95 3.19 0.22 -4.08
N PHE A 96 2.32 0.67 -3.17
CA PHE A 96 1.70 1.98 -3.21
C PHE A 96 1.48 2.52 -1.79
N SER A 97 1.92 3.75 -1.54
CA SER A 97 1.76 4.45 -0.27
C SER A 97 1.53 5.95 -0.49
N PHE A 98 0.38 6.44 0.00
CA PHE A 98 -0.06 7.81 -0.05
C PHE A 98 -0.42 8.33 1.34
N ALA A 99 0.24 9.40 1.75
CA ALA A 99 0.02 10.09 3.02
C ALA A 99 0.41 11.56 2.88
N ARG A 100 0.11 12.36 3.90
CA ARG A 100 0.59 13.73 4.05
C ARG A 100 2.13 13.77 4.08
N GLY A 101 2.70 14.91 3.70
CA GLY A 101 4.15 15.08 3.52
C GLY A 101 4.99 14.83 4.78
N HIS A 102 4.40 14.95 5.98
CA HIS A 102 5.11 14.66 7.22
C HIS A 102 5.43 13.16 7.41
N PHE A 103 4.75 12.24 6.70
CA PHE A 103 5.02 10.80 6.80
C PHE A 103 6.47 10.46 6.45
N VAL A 104 6.96 10.90 5.28
CA VAL A 104 8.33 10.59 4.83
C VAL A 104 9.42 11.24 5.69
N VAL A 105 9.08 12.33 6.38
CA VAL A 105 10.00 13.03 7.29
C VAL A 105 10.07 12.32 8.64
N ASN A 106 8.91 11.89 9.16
CA ASN A 106 8.82 11.25 10.48
C ASN A 106 9.19 9.76 10.42
N VAL A 107 8.93 9.09 9.30
CA VAL A 107 9.18 7.66 9.08
C VAL A 107 9.96 7.47 7.78
N PRO A 108 11.22 7.93 7.71
CA PRO A 108 12.04 7.70 6.53
C PRO A 108 12.39 6.21 6.40
N TYR A 109 12.67 5.76 5.18
CA TYR A 109 13.33 4.46 4.97
C TYR A 109 14.64 4.38 5.76
N ASP A 110 15.03 3.17 6.16
CA ASP A 110 16.28 2.96 6.90
C ASP A 110 17.49 3.27 6.00
N MET A 111 18.25 4.31 6.35
CA MET A 111 19.42 4.74 5.58
C MET A 111 20.57 3.74 5.59
N TYR A 112 20.56 2.76 6.50
CA TYR A 112 21.55 1.69 6.59
C TYR A 112 21.15 0.43 5.84
N GLN A 113 19.93 0.39 5.26
CA GLN A 113 19.45 -0.72 4.43
C GLN A 113 19.11 -0.24 3.01
N PRO A 114 20.05 0.38 2.26
CA PRO A 114 19.78 0.80 0.90
C PRO A 114 19.57 -0.42 -0.01
N MET A 115 18.62 -0.32 -0.94
CA MET A 115 18.33 -1.36 -1.94
C MET A 115 17.86 -2.70 -1.35
N ILE A 116 17.40 -2.71 -0.09
CA ILE A 116 16.58 -3.82 0.38
C ILE A 116 15.26 -3.79 -0.43
N PHE A 117 14.78 -4.97 -0.80
CA PHE A 117 13.55 -5.15 -1.58
C PHE A 117 12.45 -5.87 -0.79
N SER A 118 12.83 -6.55 0.30
CA SER A 118 11.91 -7.37 1.08
C SER A 118 12.24 -7.19 2.56
N GLY A 119 11.23 -6.83 3.35
CA GLY A 119 11.34 -6.64 4.79
C GLY A 119 11.38 -5.18 5.22
N GLU A 120 11.56 -4.23 4.29
CA GLU A 120 11.38 -2.80 4.56
C GLU A 120 9.98 -2.46 5.06
N GLU A 121 8.96 -3.22 4.61
CA GLU A 121 7.57 -2.99 4.96
C GLU A 121 7.33 -3.15 6.45
N ILE A 122 7.93 -4.18 7.06
CA ILE A 122 7.87 -4.41 8.50
C ILE A 122 8.53 -3.24 9.24
N SER A 123 9.70 -2.81 8.77
CA SER A 123 10.45 -1.71 9.38
C SER A 123 9.67 -0.39 9.32
N VAL A 124 9.11 -0.04 8.16
CA VAL A 124 8.29 1.17 8.00
C VAL A 124 7.00 1.06 8.81
N ALA A 125 6.27 -0.05 8.74
CA ALA A 125 5.00 -0.24 9.44
C ALA A 125 5.13 -0.11 10.96
N ILE A 126 6.11 -0.78 11.58
CA ILE A 126 6.30 -0.72 13.03
C ILE A 126 6.69 0.69 13.48
N ARG A 127 7.54 1.38 12.72
CA ARG A 127 7.96 2.76 13.03
C ARG A 127 6.81 3.75 12.84
N ALA A 128 6.02 3.59 11.79
CA ALA A 128 4.81 4.36 11.53
C ALA A 128 3.81 4.24 12.69
N PHE A 129 3.46 3.00 13.06
CA PHE A 129 2.58 2.73 14.18
C PHE A 129 3.09 3.34 15.50
N SER A 130 4.39 3.24 15.75
CA SER A 130 5.01 3.82 16.96
C SER A 130 4.98 5.36 16.99
N MET A 131 4.82 6.01 15.84
CA MET A 131 4.74 7.46 15.68
C MET A 131 3.29 7.97 15.56
N GLY A 132 2.30 7.08 15.65
CA GLY A 132 0.87 7.41 15.60
C GLY A 132 0.26 7.47 14.20
N TYR A 133 0.88 6.80 13.22
CA TYR A 133 0.29 6.53 11.91
C TYR A 133 -0.44 5.18 11.88
#